data_AF-U6DSH7-F1
#
_entry.id   AF-U6DSH7-F1
#
_cell.length_a   1.000
_cell.length_b   1.000
_cell.length_c   1.000
_cell.angle_alpha   90.00
_cell.angle_beta   90.00
_cell.angle_gamma   90.00
#
_symmetry.space_group_name_H-M   'P 1'
#
loop_
_entity.id
_entity.type
_entity.pdbx_description
1 polymer ?
#
loop_
_entity_poly.entity_id
_entity_poly.type
_entity_poly.pdbx_seq_one_letter_code
_entity_poly.pdbx_strand_id
1 'polypeptide(L)'
;MPVKGGTKCIKYLLFGFNFIFWLAGIAVLAVGLWLRFDSQTKSIFEQDSQPSSFYTGVYILIGAGALMMLVGFLGCCGAVQESQCMLGLFFGFLLVIFAIEIAAAIWGYSHKDE
;
A
#
# COMPACT_ATOMS: atom_id res chain seq x y z
N MET A 1 21.37 21.63 1.50
CA MET A 1 21.53 22.57 0.36
C MET A 1 20.48 22.21 -0.67
N PRO A 2 19.62 23.14 -1.13
CA PRO A 2 18.58 22.78 -2.09
C PRO A 2 19.20 22.24 -3.39
N VAL A 3 18.77 21.06 -3.81
CA VAL A 3 19.23 20.39 -5.03
C VAL A 3 19.08 21.30 -6.27
N LYS A 4 20.09 21.32 -7.16
CA LYS A 4 20.10 22.18 -8.36
C LYS A 4 19.34 21.53 -9.53
N GLY A 5 18.66 22.35 -10.33
CA GLY A 5 18.19 22.00 -11.69
C GLY A 5 17.30 20.74 -11.77
N GLY A 6 17.71 19.77 -12.61
CA GLY A 6 16.92 18.57 -12.96
C GLY A 6 16.51 17.69 -11.78
N THR A 7 17.30 17.66 -10.71
CA THR A 7 16.96 16.90 -9.49
C THR A 7 15.76 17.51 -8.75
N LYS A 8 15.47 18.80 -8.94
CA LYS A 8 14.23 19.41 -8.42
C LYS A 8 12.98 18.88 -9.13
N CYS A 9 13.05 18.67 -10.45
CA CYS A 9 11.92 18.11 -11.20
C CYS A 9 11.59 16.71 -10.69
N ILE A 10 12.61 15.88 -10.48
CA ILE A 10 12.46 14.53 -9.90
C ILE A 10 11.87 14.61 -8.47
N LYS A 11 12.33 15.55 -7.64
CA LYS A 11 11.80 15.76 -6.29
C LYS A 11 10.30 16.08 -6.30
N TYR A 12 9.86 16.98 -7.18
CA TYR A 12 8.44 17.33 -7.30
C TYR A 12 7.60 16.20 -7.88
N LEU A 13 8.12 15.46 -8.86
CA LEU A 13 7.46 14.25 -9.39
C LEU A 13 7.31 13.18 -8.31
N LEU A 14 8.38 12.89 -7.56
CA LEU A 14 8.34 11.93 -6.44
C LEU A 14 7.35 12.36 -5.38
N PHE A 15 7.33 13.64 -5.02
CA PHE A 15 6.35 14.16 -4.06
C PHE A 15 4.92 14.02 -4.58
N GLY A 16 4.65 14.45 -5.81
CA GLY A 16 3.31 14.41 -6.41
C GLY A 16 2.76 12.98 -6.53
N PHE A 17 3.55 12.05 -7.08
CA PHE A 17 3.13 10.66 -7.20
C PHE A 17 2.92 9.99 -5.84
N ASN A 18 3.86 10.16 -4.90
CA ASN A 18 3.71 9.57 -3.56
C ASN A 18 2.55 10.18 -2.78
N PHE A 19 2.25 11.47 -2.99
CA PHE A 19 1.11 12.12 -2.36
C PHE A 19 -0.22 11.58 -2.91
N ILE A 20 -0.33 11.36 -4.21
CA ILE A 20 -1.50 10.70 -4.81
C ILE A 20 -1.63 9.26 -4.29
N PHE A 21 -0.52 8.53 -4.21
CA PHE A 21 -0.49 7.16 -3.70
C PHE A 21 -0.89 7.08 -2.23
N TRP A 22 -0.49 8.07 -1.43
CA TRP A 22 -0.90 8.22 -0.04
C TRP A 22 -2.41 8.44 0.09
N LEU A 23 -2.99 9.33 -0.72
CA LEU A 23 -4.45 9.56 -0.77
C LEU A 23 -5.21 8.30 -1.23
N ALA A 24 -4.68 7.59 -2.23
CA ALA A 24 -5.26 6.31 -2.67
C ALA A 24 -5.22 5.26 -1.55
N GLY A 25 -4.11 5.18 -0.80
CA GLY A 25 -4.00 4.32 0.38
C GLY A 25 -5.05 4.63 1.44
N ILE A 26 -5.28 5.90 1.74
CA ILE A 26 -6.35 6.34 2.66
C ILE A 26 -7.73 5.92 2.14
N ALA A 27 -8.01 6.10 0.85
CA ALA A 27 -9.29 5.72 0.27
C ALA A 27 -9.53 4.20 0.37
N VAL A 28 -8.54 3.39 0.03
CA VAL A 28 -8.62 1.92 0.12
C VAL A 28 -8.77 1.47 1.58
N LEU A 29 -8.02 2.08 2.50
CA LEU A 29 -8.14 1.80 3.93
C LEU A 29 -9.54 2.17 4.44
N ALA A 30 -10.08 3.32 4.06
CA ALA A 30 -11.42 3.76 4.44
C ALA A 30 -12.49 2.78 3.94
N VAL A 31 -12.38 2.29 2.69
CA VAL A 31 -13.29 1.26 2.15
C VAL A 31 -13.14 -0.06 2.92
N GLY A 32 -11.91 -0.51 3.19
CA GLY A 32 -11.67 -1.73 3.97
C GLY A 32 -12.25 -1.66 5.39
N LEU A 33 -12.06 -0.52 6.07
CA LEU A 33 -12.64 -0.28 7.38
C LEU A 33 -14.16 -0.16 7.33
N TRP A 34 -14.71 0.49 6.29
CA TRP A 34 -16.16 0.56 6.07
C TRP A 34 -16.76 -0.84 5.96
N LEU A 35 -16.20 -1.69 5.09
CA LEU A 35 -16.61 -3.09 4.93
C LEU A 35 -16.48 -3.91 6.22
N ARG A 36 -15.52 -3.58 7.09
CA ARG A 36 -15.32 -4.27 8.36
C ARG A 36 -16.31 -3.84 9.45
N PHE A 37 -16.68 -2.56 9.48
CA PHE A 37 -17.48 -1.98 10.56
C PHE A 37 -18.97 -1.82 10.23
N ASP A 38 -19.35 -1.97 8.96
CA ASP A 38 -20.75 -1.88 8.54
C ASP A 38 -21.62 -2.98 9.16
N SER A 39 -22.79 -2.60 9.67
CA SER A 39 -23.68 -3.45 10.44
C SER A 39 -24.34 -4.55 9.59
N GLN A 40 -24.47 -4.37 8.27
CA GLN A 40 -24.98 -5.39 7.35
C GLN A 40 -23.94 -6.49 7.10
N THR A 41 -22.65 -6.14 7.18
CA THR A 41 -21.56 -7.08 6.94
C THR A 41 -21.18 -7.84 8.21
N LYS A 42 -21.38 -7.23 9.40
CA LYS A 42 -21.09 -7.87 10.70
C LYS A 42 -21.76 -9.23 10.90
N SER A 43 -23.00 -9.41 10.43
CA SER A 43 -23.67 -10.71 10.50
C SER A 43 -22.95 -11.80 9.69
N ILE A 44 -22.37 -11.46 8.54
CA ILE A 44 -21.55 -12.36 7.73
C ILE A 44 -20.20 -12.65 8.42
N PHE A 45 -19.66 -11.69 9.19
CA PHE A 45 -18.43 -11.85 9.97
C PHE A 45 -18.61 -12.68 11.25
N GLU A 46 -19.80 -12.71 11.85
CA GLU A 46 -20.08 -13.43 13.12
C GLU A 46 -20.77 -14.78 12.93
N GLN A 47 -21.51 -14.99 11.82
CA GLN A 47 -22.39 -16.15 11.69
C GLN A 47 -21.76 -17.34 10.95
N ASP A 48 -20.71 -17.13 10.16
CA ASP A 48 -20.08 -18.21 9.39
C ASP A 48 -18.82 -18.76 10.06
N SER A 49 -18.91 -19.99 10.54
CA SER A 49 -17.82 -20.81 11.10
C SER A 49 -16.88 -21.39 10.02
N GLN A 50 -16.84 -20.74 8.84
CA GLN A 50 -16.00 -21.09 7.70
C GLN A 50 -15.19 -19.86 7.29
N PRO A 51 -13.89 -19.98 6.92
CA PRO A 51 -13.11 -18.86 6.42
C PRO A 51 -13.65 -18.45 5.06
N SER A 52 -14.64 -17.55 5.04
CA SER A 52 -15.15 -17.00 3.80
C SER A 52 -14.04 -16.18 3.14
N SER A 53 -13.77 -16.42 1.85
CA SER A 53 -12.76 -15.65 1.09
C SER A 53 -12.99 -14.13 1.17
N PHE A 54 -14.22 -13.73 1.45
CA PHE A 54 -14.60 -12.35 1.74
C PHE A 54 -13.92 -11.78 3.00
N TYR A 55 -13.84 -12.54 4.10
CA TYR A 55 -13.12 -12.14 5.31
C TYR A 55 -11.65 -11.85 5.01
N THR A 56 -10.99 -12.81 4.37
CA THR A 56 -9.58 -12.71 3.99
C THR A 56 -9.36 -11.53 3.05
N GLY A 57 -10.25 -11.32 2.08
CA GLY A 57 -10.21 -10.20 1.15
C GLY A 57 -10.29 -8.84 1.84
N VAL A 58 -11.19 -8.65 2.81
CA VAL A 58 -11.32 -7.38 3.56
C VAL A 58 -10.07 -7.09 4.40
N TYR A 59 -9.50 -8.09 5.06
CA TYR A 59 -8.25 -7.91 5.82
C TYR A 59 -7.06 -7.62 4.91
N ILE A 60 -6.96 -8.26 3.75
CA ILE A 60 -5.95 -7.93 2.73
C ILE A 60 -6.14 -6.49 2.25
N LEU A 61 -7.37 -6.04 2.01
CA LEU A 61 -7.65 -4.67 1.57
C LEU A 61 -7.24 -3.63 2.62
N ILE A 62 -7.54 -3.88 3.90
CA ILE A 62 -7.10 -3.03 5.03
C ILE A 62 -5.57 -3.02 5.11
N GLY A 63 -4.93 -4.17 5.06
CA GLY A 63 -3.46 -4.29 5.12
C GLY A 63 -2.77 -3.57 3.94
N ALA A 64 -3.27 -3.78 2.72
CA ALA A 64 -2.78 -3.12 1.51
C ALA A 64 -2.98 -1.60 1.58
N GLY A 65 -4.15 -1.13 2.01
CA GLY A 65 -4.44 0.29 2.20
C GLY A 65 -3.49 0.96 3.21
N ALA A 66 -3.28 0.31 4.35
CA ALA A 66 -2.35 0.78 5.38
C ALA A 66 -0.90 0.81 4.89
N LEU A 67 -0.47 -0.23 4.16
CA LEU A 67 0.88 -0.29 3.57
C LEU A 67 1.08 0.81 2.52
N MET A 68 0.12 1.02 1.62
CA MET A 68 0.17 2.09 0.62
C MET A 68 0.22 3.48 1.28
N MET A 69 -0.56 3.69 2.35
CA MET A 69 -0.53 4.92 3.13
C MET A 69 0.85 5.12 3.79
N LEU A 70 1.42 4.10 4.43
CA LEU A 70 2.73 4.20 5.07
C LEU A 70 3.84 4.52 4.04
N VAL A 71 3.89 3.76 2.95
CA VAL A 71 4.90 3.92 1.89
C VAL A 71 4.78 5.29 1.22
N GLY A 72 3.55 5.71 0.88
CA GLY A 72 3.29 7.05 0.31
C GLY A 72 3.68 8.19 1.26
N PHE A 73 3.42 8.04 2.57
CA PHE A 73 3.84 9.01 3.58
C PHE A 73 5.36 9.11 3.70
N LEU A 74 6.07 7.97 3.76
CA LEU A 74 7.52 7.93 3.79
C LEU A 74 8.12 8.57 2.53
N GLY A 75 7.53 8.32 1.36
CA GLY A 75 7.95 8.92 0.10
C GLY A 75 7.74 10.45 0.06
N CYS A 76 6.58 10.95 0.51
CA CYS A 76 6.30 12.38 0.47
C CYS A 76 7.09 13.16 1.55
N CYS A 77 7.16 12.66 2.79
CA CYS A 77 7.96 13.27 3.85
C CYS A 77 9.46 13.16 3.58
N GLY A 78 9.93 12.01 3.07
CA GLY A 78 11.33 11.81 2.69
C GLY A 78 11.76 12.76 1.57
N ALA A 79 10.89 12.98 0.58
CA ALA A 79 11.13 13.97 -0.46
C ALA A 79 11.18 15.40 0.11
N VAL A 80 10.24 15.80 0.98
CA VAL A 80 10.21 17.17 1.55
C VAL A 80 11.40 17.43 2.46
N GLN A 81 11.70 16.52 3.38
CA GLN A 81 12.78 16.68 4.38
C GLN A 81 14.19 16.44 3.80
N GLU A 82 14.31 16.03 2.53
CA GLU A 82 15.59 15.61 1.93
C GLU A 82 16.33 14.55 2.79
N SER A 83 15.58 13.76 3.57
CA SER A 83 16.13 12.79 4.50
C SER A 83 16.49 11.51 3.76
N GLN A 84 17.79 11.25 3.66
CA GLN A 84 18.30 10.03 3.01
C GLN A 84 17.84 8.75 3.73
N CYS A 85 17.61 8.81 5.04
CA CYS A 85 17.10 7.66 5.81
C CYS A 85 15.65 7.33 5.41
N MET A 86 14.75 8.32 5.36
CA MET A 86 13.35 8.07 4.95
C MET A 86 13.25 7.64 3.49
N LEU A 87 14.05 8.24 2.59
CA LEU A 87 14.07 7.85 1.19
C LEU A 87 14.67 6.45 0.99
N GLY A 88 15.66 6.08 1.81
CA GLY A 88 16.23 4.74 1.87
C GLY A 88 15.21 3.69 2.35
N LEU A 89 14.43 4.01 3.39
CA LEU A 89 13.32 3.15 3.84
C LEU A 89 12.26 2.99 2.76
N PHE A 90 11.84 4.08 2.11
CA PHE A 90 10.91 4.04 0.99
C PHE A 90 11.40 3.09 -0.12
N PHE A 91 12.66 3.23 -0.54
CA PHE A 91 13.26 2.36 -1.54
C PHE A 91 13.34 0.89 -1.07
N GLY A 92 13.70 0.66 0.20
CA GLY A 92 13.72 -0.68 0.79
C GLY A 92 12.35 -1.35 0.78
N PHE A 93 11.29 -0.62 1.17
CA PHE A 93 9.92 -1.13 1.09
C PHE A 93 9.52 -1.48 -0.34
N LEU A 94 9.83 -0.62 -1.32
CA LEU A 94 9.55 -0.92 -2.73
C LEU A 94 10.27 -2.18 -3.23
N LEU A 95 11.54 -2.36 -2.86
CA LEU A 95 12.28 -3.57 -3.24
C LEU A 95 11.68 -4.84 -2.64
N VAL A 96 11.27 -4.80 -1.37
CA VAL A 96 10.64 -5.94 -0.71
C VAL A 96 9.29 -6.25 -1.35
N ILE A 97 8.45 -5.24 -1.59
CA ILE A 97 7.15 -5.40 -2.26
C ILE A 97 7.36 -6.01 -3.65
N PHE A 98 8.31 -5.49 -4.43
CA PHE A 98 8.60 -5.99 -5.76
C PHE A 98 9.06 -7.46 -5.75
N ALA A 99 9.90 -7.85 -4.79
CA ALA A 99 10.33 -9.25 -4.65
C ALA A 99 9.14 -10.17 -4.30
N ILE A 100 8.24 -9.73 -3.43
CA ILE A 100 7.02 -10.46 -3.06
C ILE A 100 6.08 -10.59 -4.28
N GLU A 101 5.89 -9.51 -5.05
CA GLU A 101 5.06 -9.52 -6.25
C GLU A 101 5.59 -10.50 -7.31
N ILE A 102 6.90 -10.54 -7.53
CA ILE A 102 7.52 -11.51 -8.45
C ILE A 102 7.30 -12.95 -7.95
N ALA A 103 7.54 -13.22 -6.67
CA ALA A 103 7.34 -14.54 -6.10
C ALA A 103 5.86 -14.99 -6.23
N ALA A 104 4.93 -14.10 -5.90
CA ALA A 104 3.49 -14.36 -6.05
C ALA A 104 3.07 -14.56 -7.51
N ALA A 105 3.61 -13.78 -8.44
CA ALA A 105 3.33 -13.91 -9.87
C ALA A 105 3.83 -15.24 -10.44
N ILE A 106 5.04 -15.67 -10.07
CA ILE A 106 5.58 -16.98 -10.48
C ILE A 106 4.73 -18.10 -9.90
N TRP A 107 4.43 -18.04 -8.60
CA TRP A 107 3.64 -19.06 -7.92
C TRP A 107 2.23 -19.16 -8.51
N GLY A 108 1.55 -18.03 -8.72
CA GLY A 108 0.22 -17.97 -9.32
C GLY A 108 0.19 -18.38 -10.80
N TYR A 109 1.27 -18.18 -11.56
CA TYR A 109 1.36 -18.72 -12.91
C TYR A 109 1.58 -20.23 -12.92
N SER A 110 2.37 -20.76 -11.97
CA SER A 110 2.67 -22.18 -11.85
C SER A 110 1.49 -23.03 -11.36
N HIS A 111 0.58 -22.44 -10.58
CA HIS A 111 -0.61 -23.11 -10.03
C HIS A 111 -1.89 -22.56 -10.66
N LYS A 112 -1.85 -22.28 -11.96
CA LYS A 112 -2.99 -21.71 -12.69
C LYS A 112 -4.22 -22.61 -12.78
N ASP A 113 -4.03 -23.92 -12.58
CA ASP A 113 -5.04 -24.96 -12.71
C ASP A 113 -5.58 -25.47 -11.35
N GLU A 114 -5.13 -24.87 -10.23
CA GLU A 114 -5.77 -25.00 -8.91
C GLU A 114 -6.90 -23.97 -8.76
#